data_AF-A0A1F8P262-F1
#
_entry.id   AF-A0A1F8P262-F1
#
_cell.length_a   1.000
_cell.length_b   1.000
_cell.length_c   1.000
_cell.angle_alpha   90.00
_cell.angle_beta   90.00
_cell.angle_gamma   90.00
#
_symmetry.space_group_name_H-M   'P 1'
#
loop_
_entity.id
_entity.type
_entity.pdbx_description
1 polymer ?
#
loop_
_entity_poly.entity_id
_entity_poly.type
_entity_poly.pdbx_seq_one_letter_code
_entity_poly.pdbx_strand_id
1 'polypeptide(L)'
;MKVATKKMVLTALGQMKEEKLTLWQLLLEAQTVPLALRSTKEGDIKDGLIPVGQITGRITDIPTCRELIDRIIKEAEDTIGHMQQYVKAEDLRNSMAGHL
;
A
#
# COMPACT_ATOMS: atom_id res chain seq x y z
N MET A 1 -0.93 -30.19 -12.19
CA MET A 1 -1.16 -29.73 -10.80
C MET A 1 -0.10 -30.39 -9.92
N LYS A 2 0.89 -29.65 -9.42
CA LYS A 2 1.94 -30.22 -8.54
C LYS A 2 1.32 -30.52 -7.17
N VAL A 3 1.58 -31.70 -6.64
CA VAL A 3 0.99 -32.20 -5.37
C VAL A 3 1.40 -31.28 -4.20
N ALA A 4 0.47 -31.00 -3.29
CA ALA A 4 0.75 -30.21 -2.10
C ALA A 4 1.72 -30.96 -1.17
N THR A 5 2.90 -30.38 -0.96
CA THR A 5 3.93 -30.91 -0.06
C THR A 5 3.47 -30.84 1.41
N LYS A 6 3.86 -31.81 2.24
CA LYS A 6 3.58 -31.85 3.70
C LYS A 6 3.78 -30.51 4.42
N LYS A 7 4.81 -29.74 4.01
CA LYS A 7 5.11 -28.41 4.55
C LYS A 7 3.98 -27.40 4.28
N MET A 8 3.42 -27.37 3.07
CA MET A 8 2.32 -26.47 2.73
C MET A 8 1.07 -26.77 3.56
N VAL A 9 0.75 -28.05 3.76
CA VAL A 9 -0.41 -28.45 4.57
C VAL A 9 -0.22 -28.02 6.04
N LEU A 10 0.97 -28.22 6.61
CA LEU A 10 1.25 -27.80 7.98
C LEU A 10 1.22 -26.28 8.15
N THR A 11 1.75 -25.52 7.18
CA THR A 11 1.68 -24.06 7.19
C THR A 11 0.23 -23.57 7.12
N ALA A 12 -0.58 -24.14 6.23
CA ALA A 12 -1.99 -23.76 6.08
C ALA A 12 -2.82 -24.03 7.35
N LEU A 13 -2.58 -25.16 8.02
CA LEU A 13 -3.21 -25.48 9.30
C LEU A 13 -2.79 -24.54 10.43
N GLY A 14 -1.54 -24.06 10.41
CA GLY A 14 -1.05 -23.03 11.32
C GLY A 14 -1.79 -21.70 11.14
N GLN A 15 -1.92 -21.25 9.89
CA GLN A 15 -2.62 -20.01 9.56
C GLN A 15 -4.10 -20.04 9.95
N MET A 16 -4.80 -21.16 9.73
CA MET A 16 -6.20 -21.31 10.18
C MET A 16 -6.34 -21.13 11.69
N LYS A 17 -5.36 -21.61 12.47
CA LYS A 17 -5.38 -21.51 13.94
C LYS A 17 -5.04 -20.10 14.42
N GLU A 18 -4.06 -19.45 13.80
CA GLU A 18 -3.59 -18.11 14.19
C GLU A 18 -4.56 -17.01 13.75
N GLU A 19 -5.03 -17.07 12.50
CA GLU A 19 -5.91 -16.06 11.90
C GLU A 19 -7.40 -16.36 12.09
N LYS A 20 -7.74 -17.46 12.79
CA LYS A 20 -9.11 -17.96 13.00
C LYS A 20 -9.91 -18.14 11.70
N LEU A 21 -9.22 -18.44 10.61
CA LEU A 21 -9.84 -18.66 9.31
C LEU A 21 -10.55 -20.01 9.27
N THR A 22 -11.74 -20.02 8.69
CA THR A 22 -12.44 -21.26 8.33
C THR A 22 -11.73 -21.92 7.15
N LEU A 23 -11.94 -23.24 6.99
CA LEU A 23 -11.37 -23.99 5.87
C LEU A 23 -11.77 -23.39 4.50
N TRP A 24 -13.00 -22.85 4.41
CA TRP A 24 -13.48 -22.20 3.20
C TRP A 24 -12.78 -20.87 2.91
N GLN A 25 -12.52 -20.06 3.93
CA GLN A 25 -11.76 -18.82 3.77
C GLN A 25 -10.32 -19.10 3.34
N LEU A 26 -9.66 -20.09 3.96
CA LEU A 26 -8.32 -20.50 3.57
C LEU A 26 -8.24 -20.94 2.11
N LEU A 27 -9.23 -21.70 1.63
CA LEU A 27 -9.31 -22.13 0.23
C LEU A 27 -9.44 -20.94 -0.73
N LEU A 28 -10.23 -19.94 -0.36
CA LEU A 28 -10.37 -18.70 -1.14
C LEU A 28 -9.09 -17.85 -1.13
N GLU A 29 -8.32 -17.88 -0.05
CA GLU A 29 -7.04 -17.17 0.03
C GLU A 29 -5.93 -17.87 -0.74
N ALA A 30 -5.92 -19.21 -0.78
CA ALA A 30 -4.90 -19.99 -1.47
C ALA A 30 -4.76 -19.65 -2.98
N GLN A 31 -5.83 -19.14 -3.58
CA GLN A 31 -5.89 -18.73 -4.98
C GLN A 31 -5.42 -17.29 -5.24
N THR A 32 -5.27 -16.45 -4.21
CA THR A 32 -4.84 -15.05 -4.34
C THR A 32 -3.41 -14.91 -4.87
N VAL A 33 -2.45 -15.68 -4.33
CA VAL A 33 -1.04 -15.61 -4.73
C VAL A 33 -0.83 -16.06 -6.18
N PRO A 34 -1.37 -17.22 -6.64
CA PRO A 34 -1.30 -17.59 -8.06
C PRO A 34 -1.91 -16.54 -9.00
N LEU A 35 -3.07 -15.98 -8.65
CA LEU A 35 -3.73 -14.94 -9.45
C LEU A 35 -2.92 -13.64 -9.49
N ALA A 36 -2.24 -13.29 -8.38
CA ALA A 36 -1.34 -12.15 -8.33
C ALA A 36 -0.11 -12.34 -9.24
N LEU A 37 0.44 -13.56 -9.30
CA LEU A 37 1.56 -13.86 -10.20
C LEU A 37 1.16 -13.80 -11.68
N ARG A 38 -0.06 -14.24 -12.03
CA ARG A 38 -0.56 -14.11 -13.41
C ARG A 38 -0.56 -12.65 -13.89
N SER A 39 -1.06 -11.73 -13.08
CA SER A 39 -1.07 -10.32 -13.49
C SER A 39 0.32 -9.70 -13.47
N THR A 40 1.09 -9.89 -12.41
CA THR A 40 2.36 -9.17 -12.18
C THR A 40 3.54 -9.75 -12.96
N LYS A 41 3.56 -11.06 -13.21
CA LYS A 41 4.65 -11.73 -13.93
C LYS A 41 4.28 -12.04 -15.38
N GLU A 42 3.07 -12.53 -15.62
CA GLU A 42 2.64 -12.98 -16.96
C GLU A 42 1.95 -11.85 -17.75
N GLY A 43 1.59 -10.75 -17.09
CA GLY A 43 0.91 -9.61 -17.72
C GLY A 43 -0.57 -9.85 -17.99
N ASP A 44 -1.18 -10.88 -17.42
CA ASP A 44 -2.59 -11.20 -17.59
C ASP A 44 -3.46 -10.31 -16.69
N ILE A 45 -3.90 -9.18 -17.26
CA ILE A 45 -4.78 -8.22 -16.58
C ILE A 45 -6.27 -8.59 -16.64
N LYS A 46 -6.65 -9.66 -17.35
CA LYS A 46 -8.05 -10.08 -17.50
C LYS A 46 -8.44 -11.14 -16.48
N ASP A 47 -7.62 -12.18 -16.35
CA ASP A 47 -7.88 -13.32 -15.47
C ASP A 47 -6.95 -13.35 -14.24
N GLY A 48 -6.09 -12.34 -14.10
CA GLY A 48 -5.20 -12.13 -12.95
C GLY A 48 -5.77 -11.17 -11.91
N LEU A 49 -5.28 -11.29 -10.67
CA LEU A 49 -5.55 -10.35 -9.58
C LEU A 49 -4.43 -9.30 -9.56
N ILE A 50 -4.73 -8.00 -9.70
CA ILE A 50 -3.72 -6.94 -9.62
C ILE A 50 -3.67 -6.40 -8.19
N PRO A 51 -2.64 -6.71 -7.38
CA PRO A 51 -2.56 -6.23 -6.00
C PRO A 51 -2.11 -4.75 -5.98
N VAL A 52 -3.06 -3.82 -5.93
CA VAL A 52 -2.78 -2.37 -5.88
C VAL A 52 -3.65 -1.65 -4.85
N GLY A 53 -3.12 -0.55 -4.30
CA GLY A 53 -3.86 0.34 -3.42
C GLY A 53 -4.60 1.44 -4.18
N GLN A 54 -5.50 2.15 -3.49
CA GLN A 54 -6.26 3.27 -4.06
C GLN A 54 -5.36 4.40 -4.61
N ILE A 55 -4.16 4.57 -4.04
CA ILE A 55 -3.18 5.58 -4.47
C ILE A 55 -2.80 5.45 -5.96
N THR A 56 -2.97 4.27 -6.56
CA THR A 56 -2.66 4.00 -7.97
C THR A 56 -3.39 4.96 -8.91
N GLY A 57 -4.60 5.41 -8.56
CA GLY A 57 -5.35 6.39 -9.36
C GLY A 57 -4.71 7.78 -9.43
N ARG A 58 -3.68 8.05 -8.61
CA ARG A 58 -2.90 9.30 -8.64
C ARG A 58 -1.58 9.17 -9.43
N ILE A 59 -1.21 7.96 -9.84
CA ILE A 59 0.03 7.72 -10.60
C ILE A 59 -0.29 7.92 -12.09
N THR A 60 0.37 8.90 -12.71
CA THR A 60 0.11 9.30 -14.11
C THR A 60 1.37 9.25 -14.99
N ASP A 61 2.51 8.88 -14.40
CA ASP A 61 3.81 8.80 -15.04
C ASP A 61 4.57 7.54 -14.61
N ILE A 62 5.67 7.24 -15.33
CA ILE A 62 6.55 6.10 -15.05
C ILE A 62 7.99 6.64 -14.92
N PRO A 63 8.33 7.27 -13.76
CA PRO A 63 9.66 7.80 -13.52
C PRO A 63 10.69 6.69 -13.25
N THR A 64 11.97 7.02 -13.33
CA THR A 64 13.03 6.20 -12.73
C THR A 64 12.90 6.19 -11.20
N CYS A 65 13.51 5.19 -10.55
CA CYS A 65 13.52 5.14 -9.08
C CYS A 65 14.13 6.40 -8.45
N ARG A 66 15.15 7.00 -9.08
CA ARG A 66 15.79 8.23 -8.61
C ARG A 66 14.81 9.41 -8.67
N GLU A 67 14.23 9.66 -9.83
CA GLU A 67 13.28 10.76 -10.03
C GLU A 67 12.08 10.65 -9.09
N LEU A 68 11.57 9.43 -8.87
CA LEU A 68 10.47 9.19 -7.93
C LEU A 68 10.84 9.59 -6.50
N ILE A 69 11.99 9.12 -6.01
CA ILE A 69 12.45 9.38 -4.65
C ILE A 69 12.76 10.86 -4.46
N ASP A 70 13.48 11.47 -5.40
CA ASP A 70 13.84 12.89 -5.35
C ASP A 70 12.58 13.77 -5.32
N ARG A 71 11.57 13.43 -6.13
CA ARG A 71 10.26 14.11 -6.11
C ARG A 71 9.54 13.96 -4.77
N ILE A 72 9.47 12.76 -4.21
CA ILE A 72 8.82 12.51 -2.90
C ILE A 72 9.47 13.35 -1.80
N ILE A 73 10.81 13.37 -1.75
CA ILE A 73 11.55 14.15 -0.75
C ILE A 73 11.25 15.63 -0.92
N LYS A 74 11.33 16.15 -2.15
CA LYS A 74 11.07 17.55 -2.45
C LYS A 74 9.65 17.98 -2.06
N GLU A 75 8.64 17.18 -2.44
CA GLU A 75 7.24 17.45 -2.11
C GLU A 75 6.99 17.43 -0.59
N ALA A 76 7.66 16.53 0.14
CA ALA A 76 7.58 16.48 1.60
C ALA A 76 8.19 17.73 2.26
N GLU A 77 9.38 18.16 1.82
CA GLU A 77 10.03 19.38 2.31
C GLU A 77 9.16 20.62 2.05
N ASP A 78 8.63 20.75 0.84
CA ASP A 78 7.74 21.85 0.47
C ASP A 78 6.46 21.86 1.32
N THR A 79 5.87 20.68 1.56
CA THR A 79 4.69 20.53 2.42
C THR A 79 4.98 20.97 3.86
N ILE A 80 6.11 20.53 4.43
CA ILE A 80 6.53 20.94 5.78
C ILE A 80 6.75 22.45 5.83
N GLY A 81 7.43 23.02 4.83
CA GLY A 81 7.65 24.46 4.72
C GLY A 81 6.34 25.25 4.69
N HIS A 82 5.36 24.81 3.89
CA HIS A 82 4.03 25.42 3.86
C HIS A 82 3.31 25.32 5.22
N MET A 83 3.34 24.15 5.87
CA MET A 83 2.72 23.97 7.19
C MET A 83 3.33 24.89 8.25
N GLN A 84 4.65 25.06 8.26
CA GLN A 84 5.32 25.98 9.18
C GLN A 84 4.90 27.44 8.99
N GLN A 85 4.61 27.85 7.75
CA GLN A 85 4.09 29.20 7.49
C GLN A 85 2.68 29.37 8.06
N TYR A 86 1.81 28.37 7.94
CA TYR A 86 0.48 28.40 8.53
C TYR A 86 0.53 28.54 10.05
N VAL A 87 1.39 27.75 10.72
CA VAL A 87 1.56 27.82 12.19
C VAL A 87 2.02 29.21 12.62
N LYS A 88 3.03 29.78 11.97
CA LYS A 88 3.52 31.14 12.30
C LYS A 88 2.45 32.22 12.09
N ALA A 89 1.66 32.11 11.02
CA ALA A 89 0.57 33.04 10.75
C ALA A 89 -0.56 32.93 11.78
N GLU A 90 -0.83 31.73 12.28
CA GLU A 90 -1.77 31.48 13.36
C GLU A 90 -1.28 32.05 14.70
N ASP A 91 -0.02 31.83 15.05
CA ASP A 91 0.59 32.38 16.26
C ASP A 91 0.54 33.92 16.30
N LEU A 92 0.85 34.57 15.18
CA LEU A 92 0.75 36.04 15.05
C LEU A 92 -0.69 36.53 15.23
N ARG A 93 -1.66 35.86 14.62
CA ARG A 93 -3.09 36.19 14.76
C ARG A 93 -3.55 36.08 16.20
N ASN A 94 -3.15 35.00 16.89
CA ASN A 94 -3.51 34.76 18.29
C ASN A 94 -2.86 35.80 19.23
N SER A 95 -1.62 36.21 18.96
CA SER A 95 -0.94 37.27 19.71
C SER A 95 -1.61 38.64 19.55
N MET A 96 -2.18 38.95 18.38
CA MET A 96 -2.88 40.22 18.15
C MET A 96 -4.29 40.25 18.75
N ALA A 97 -4.97 39.10 18.83
CA ALA A 97 -6.31 39.00 19.40
C ALA A 97 -6.33 39.14 20.94
N GLY A 98 -5.23 38.84 21.64
CA GLY A 98 -5.12 38.95 23.10
C GLY A 98 -4.84 40.37 23.63
N HIS A 99 -4.82 41.39 22.77
CA HIS A 99 -4.57 42.79 23.12
C HIS A 99 -5.80 43.71 23.00
N LEU A 100 -7.00 43.12 22.83
CA LEU A 100 -8.30 43.78 22.92
C LEU A 100 -9.09 43.23 24.11
#